data_AF-A0A7S3HF95-F1
#
_entry.id   AF-A0A7S3HF95-F1
#
_cell.length_a   1.000
_cell.length_b   1.000
_cell.length_c   1.000
_cell.angle_alpha   90.00
_cell.angle_beta   90.00
_cell.angle_gamma   90.00
#
_symmetry.space_group_name_H-M   'P 1'
#
loop_
_entity.id
_entity.type
_entity.pdbx_description
1 polymer ?
#
loop_
_entity_poly.entity_id
_entity_poly.type
_entity_poly.pdbx_seq_one_letter_code
_entity_poly.pdbx_strand_id
1 'polypeptide(L)'
;GNDYHGMSRAWTAVRKGGPEVAAQHSQATLFLCYPPPDNAMGLLALRAYKGDCVCYVGEWQGDTGTKGFEKLLSAEFSCEELLRLPNWGDTCYSLTVWRRRVSSSGGTKKKDANAKPSGGVAEHLLPHKTHPFLCSHCGCGRSDSGSSGTSEVRQLSRCRLSYNVYFCSSRCATQGRAAHLDELAVKCLLQGTNAVEEPITASQPLLELCANYFVKVPAPVKL
;
A
#
# COMPACT_ATOMS: atom_id res chain seq x y z
N GLY A 1 -15.74 21.75 -9.67
CA GLY A 1 -14.74 20.66 -9.75
C GLY A 1 -13.88 20.71 -8.50
N ASN A 2 -13.08 19.69 -8.23
CA ASN A 2 -11.91 19.88 -7.37
C ASN A 2 -10.80 20.54 -8.21
N ASP A 3 -9.82 21.16 -7.56
CA ASP A 3 -8.76 21.93 -8.25
C ASP A 3 -7.85 21.04 -9.11
N TYR A 4 -7.94 19.71 -8.94
CA TYR A 4 -7.11 18.70 -9.62
C TYR A 4 -7.64 18.26 -10.99
N HIS A 5 -8.91 18.53 -11.31
CA HIS A 5 -9.52 18.12 -12.59
C HIS A 5 -9.75 19.27 -13.57
N GLY A 6 -9.29 20.48 -13.25
CA GLY A 6 -9.43 21.67 -14.10
C GLY A 6 -10.89 21.89 -14.53
N MET A 7 -11.09 22.12 -15.83
CA MET A 7 -12.43 22.33 -16.44
C MET A 7 -13.13 21.02 -16.87
N SER A 8 -12.56 19.85 -16.55
CA SER A 8 -13.16 18.57 -16.93
C SER A 8 -14.49 18.36 -16.20
N ARG A 9 -15.53 17.99 -16.97
CA ARG A 9 -16.84 17.66 -16.40
C ARG A 9 -16.76 16.32 -15.67
N ALA A 10 -17.35 16.27 -14.48
CA ALA A 10 -17.54 15.01 -13.78
C ALA A 10 -18.56 14.14 -14.53
N TRP A 11 -18.32 12.82 -14.57
CA TRP A 11 -19.23 11.85 -15.18
C TRP A 11 -20.60 11.79 -14.47
N THR A 12 -20.62 12.08 -13.16
CA THR A 12 -21.83 12.14 -12.34
C THR A 12 -21.79 13.33 -11.40
N ALA A 13 -22.93 13.65 -10.79
CA ALA A 13 -23.02 14.72 -9.79
C ALA A 13 -22.17 14.37 -8.55
N VAL A 14 -21.12 15.16 -8.31
CA VAL A 14 -20.26 15.02 -7.14
C VAL A 14 -20.73 15.99 -6.06
N ARG A 15 -21.14 15.47 -4.91
CA ARG A 15 -21.53 16.26 -3.74
C ARG A 15 -20.32 16.49 -2.85
N LYS A 16 -20.20 17.70 -2.29
CA LYS A 16 -19.19 18.01 -1.27
C LYS A 16 -19.62 17.38 0.06
N GLY A 17 -18.68 16.75 0.75
CA GLY A 17 -18.87 16.20 2.09
C GLY A 17 -17.58 16.27 2.90
N GLY A 18 -17.67 15.86 4.16
CA GLY A 18 -16.56 15.75 5.09
C GLY A 18 -16.66 14.51 5.99
N PRO A 19 -15.84 14.42 7.04
CA PRO A 19 -15.84 13.30 7.99
C PRO A 19 -17.23 12.96 8.56
N GLU A 20 -18.08 13.97 8.76
CA GLU A 20 -19.45 13.83 9.23
C GLU A 20 -20.33 12.97 8.30
N VAL A 21 -20.07 12.99 6.99
CA VAL A 21 -20.78 12.14 6.02
C VAL A 21 -20.33 10.69 6.16
N ALA A 22 -19.03 10.44 6.40
CA ALA A 22 -18.53 9.09 6.62
C ALA A 22 -19.18 8.41 7.85
N ALA A 23 -19.55 9.19 8.87
CA ALA A 23 -20.25 8.67 10.05
C ALA A 23 -21.71 8.24 9.75
N GLN A 24 -22.34 8.77 8.71
CA GLN A 24 -23.74 8.52 8.37
C GLN A 24 -23.95 7.24 7.52
N HIS A 25 -22.87 6.65 7.01
CA HIS A 25 -22.92 5.53 6.06
C HIS A 25 -22.12 4.33 6.57
N SER A 26 -22.38 3.87 7.79
CA SER A 26 -21.67 2.73 8.39
C SER A 26 -21.89 1.41 7.64
N GLN A 27 -22.98 1.28 6.89
CA GLN A 27 -23.30 0.13 6.05
C GLN A 27 -22.59 0.14 4.69
N ALA A 28 -21.92 1.24 4.32
CA ALA A 28 -21.19 1.36 3.06
C ALA A 28 -19.68 1.27 3.29
N THR A 29 -18.93 0.89 2.27
CA THR A 29 -17.45 0.94 2.27
C THR A 29 -16.98 2.39 2.26
N LEU A 30 -16.03 2.74 3.14
CA LEU A 30 -15.31 4.00 3.03
C LEU A 30 -14.27 3.90 1.90
N PHE A 31 -14.49 4.62 0.81
CA PHE A 31 -13.53 4.72 -0.28
C PHE A 31 -12.71 6.01 -0.18
N LEU A 32 -11.40 5.89 -0.03
CA LEU A 32 -10.44 6.99 0.00
C LEU A 32 -9.50 6.89 -1.20
N CYS A 33 -9.56 7.87 -2.10
CA CYS A 33 -8.73 7.92 -3.29
C CYS A 33 -7.81 9.15 -3.22
N TYR A 34 -6.50 8.91 -3.18
CA TYR A 34 -5.46 9.93 -3.05
C TYR A 34 -5.76 10.96 -1.94
N PRO A 35 -5.97 10.52 -0.68
CA PRO A 35 -6.07 11.45 0.43
C PRO A 35 -4.78 12.30 0.48
N PRO A 36 -4.84 13.64 0.60
CA PRO A 36 -3.65 14.47 0.55
C PRO A 36 -2.68 14.18 1.72
N PRO A 37 -1.36 14.19 1.51
CA PRO A 37 -0.37 13.84 2.53
C PRO A 37 -0.17 14.94 3.59
N ASP A 38 -0.55 16.17 3.28
CA ASP A 38 -0.42 17.39 4.09
C ASP A 38 -1.75 17.81 4.73
N ASN A 39 -2.84 17.06 4.48
CA ASN A 39 -4.18 17.36 4.96
C ASN A 39 -4.74 16.23 5.84
N ALA A 40 -5.34 16.58 6.98
CA ALA A 40 -5.92 15.60 7.90
C ALA A 40 -7.22 14.94 7.40
N MET A 41 -7.73 15.27 6.21
CA MET A 41 -9.00 14.77 5.65
C MET A 41 -9.14 13.25 5.77
N GLY A 42 -8.16 12.47 5.29
CA GLY A 42 -8.22 11.01 5.36
C GLY A 42 -8.25 10.47 6.78
N LEU A 43 -7.48 11.08 7.69
CA LEU A 43 -7.45 10.71 9.11
C LEU A 43 -8.79 11.01 9.80
N LEU A 44 -9.35 12.19 9.55
CA LEU A 44 -10.63 12.59 10.14
C LEU A 44 -11.79 11.73 9.60
N ALA A 45 -11.81 11.45 8.31
CA ALA A 45 -12.78 10.54 7.70
C ALA A 45 -12.71 9.14 8.32
N LEU A 46 -11.50 8.58 8.49
CA LEU A 46 -11.30 7.27 9.10
C LEU A 46 -11.76 7.23 10.57
N ARG A 47 -11.50 8.28 11.36
CA ARG A 47 -11.97 8.38 12.75
C ARG A 47 -13.50 8.45 12.87
N ALA A 48 -14.14 9.16 11.94
CA ALA A 48 -15.59 9.32 11.94
C ALA A 48 -16.30 8.06 11.45
N TYR A 49 -15.70 7.34 10.48
CA TYR A 49 -16.26 6.16 9.88
C TYR A 49 -16.48 5.01 10.88
N LYS A 50 -17.72 4.50 10.91
CA LYS A 50 -18.17 3.44 11.84
C LYS A 50 -18.36 2.08 11.17
N GLY A 51 -18.26 1.99 9.85
CA GLY A 51 -18.31 0.71 9.14
C GLY A 51 -17.03 -0.11 9.30
N ASP A 52 -17.00 -1.25 8.61
CA ASP A 52 -15.96 -2.27 8.75
C ASP A 52 -15.01 -2.37 7.56
N CYS A 53 -15.32 -1.72 6.43
CA CYS A 53 -14.57 -1.82 5.18
C CYS A 53 -13.99 -0.48 4.74
N VAL A 54 -12.67 -0.44 4.50
CA VAL A 54 -12.00 0.72 3.90
C VAL A 54 -11.29 0.29 2.62
N CYS A 55 -11.60 0.95 1.52
CA CYS A 55 -10.84 0.85 0.28
C CYS A 55 -9.96 2.10 0.14
N TYR A 56 -8.65 1.91 0.04
CA TYR A 56 -7.66 2.98 -0.07
C TYR A 56 -6.90 2.87 -1.39
N VAL A 57 -7.04 3.89 -2.25
CA VAL A 57 -6.24 4.09 -3.44
C VAL A 57 -5.16 5.12 -3.13
N GLY A 58 -3.90 4.69 -3.15
CA GLY A 58 -2.75 5.54 -2.86
C GLY A 58 -1.47 4.74 -2.69
N GLU A 59 -0.42 5.42 -2.26
CA GLU A 59 0.87 4.84 -1.91
C GLU A 59 1.01 4.72 -0.40
N TRP A 60 1.32 3.51 0.08
CA TRP A 60 1.57 3.25 1.50
C TRP A 60 2.98 3.67 1.89
N GLN A 61 3.09 4.42 2.99
CA GLN A 61 4.28 5.18 3.34
C GLN A 61 4.74 5.95 2.10
N GLY A 62 3.84 6.76 1.53
CA GLY A 62 4.06 7.42 0.25
C GLY A 62 3.76 8.91 0.28
N ASP A 63 3.33 9.41 -0.87
CA ASP A 63 2.86 10.77 -1.12
C ASP A 63 1.34 10.92 -0.91
N THR A 64 0.64 9.90 -0.41
CA THR A 64 -0.79 9.95 -0.12
C THR A 64 -1.08 9.51 1.31
N GLY A 65 -2.03 10.19 1.94
CA GLY A 65 -2.39 9.96 3.33
C GLY A 65 -1.35 10.50 4.29
N THR A 66 -1.82 11.04 5.42
CA THR A 66 -0.91 11.44 6.49
C THR A 66 -0.35 10.20 7.20
N LYS A 67 0.82 10.31 7.83
CA LYS A 67 1.34 9.26 8.73
C LYS A 67 0.34 8.88 9.84
N GLY A 68 -0.43 9.85 10.32
CA GLY A 68 -1.49 9.62 11.31
C GLY A 68 -2.63 8.75 10.77
N PHE A 69 -3.03 8.96 9.52
CA PHE A 69 -4.01 8.12 8.83
C PHE A 69 -3.51 6.67 8.71
N GLU A 70 -2.29 6.47 8.21
CA GLU A 70 -1.72 5.12 8.04
C GLU A 70 -1.53 4.38 9.38
N LYS A 71 -1.08 5.10 10.42
CA LYS A 71 -0.96 4.55 11.77
C LYS A 71 -2.32 4.09 12.29
N LEU A 72 -3.38 4.88 12.11
CA LEU A 72 -4.72 4.50 12.55
C LEU A 72 -5.28 3.33 11.74
N LEU A 73 -5.15 3.39 10.40
CA LEU A 73 -5.63 2.35 9.50
C LEU A 73 -4.98 1.01 9.82
N SER A 74 -3.64 0.99 9.94
CA SER A 74 -2.92 -0.23 10.30
C SER A 74 -3.19 -0.70 11.73
N ALA A 75 -3.52 0.18 12.68
CA ALA A 75 -3.84 -0.21 14.05
C ALA A 75 -5.24 -0.86 14.16
N GLU A 76 -6.24 -0.28 13.51
CA GLU A 76 -7.64 -0.70 13.63
C GLU A 76 -8.09 -1.70 12.56
N PHE A 77 -7.40 -1.78 11.42
CA PHE A 77 -7.80 -2.61 10.28
C PHE A 77 -6.68 -3.54 9.80
N SER A 78 -7.06 -4.74 9.34
CA SER A 78 -6.21 -5.66 8.58
C SER A 78 -6.43 -5.48 7.09
N CYS A 79 -5.36 -5.34 6.32
CA CYS A 79 -5.44 -5.35 4.86
C CYS A 79 -5.68 -6.80 4.41
N GLU A 80 -6.74 -7.01 3.66
CA GLU A 80 -7.14 -8.33 3.14
C GLU A 80 -6.77 -8.48 1.67
N GLU A 81 -6.84 -7.39 0.91
CA GLU A 81 -6.53 -7.40 -0.52
C GLU A 81 -5.64 -6.22 -0.90
N LEU A 82 -4.76 -6.46 -1.87
CA LEU A 82 -4.02 -5.43 -2.56
C LEU A 82 -4.09 -5.70 -4.06
N LEU A 83 -4.46 -4.68 -4.82
CA LEU A 83 -4.38 -4.64 -6.26
C LEU A 83 -3.43 -3.52 -6.68
N ARG A 84 -2.40 -3.87 -7.45
CA ARG A 84 -1.48 -2.88 -8.01
C ARG A 84 -2.18 -2.10 -9.12
N LEU A 85 -2.04 -0.79 -9.11
CA LEU A 85 -2.55 0.07 -10.18
C LEU A 85 -1.43 0.38 -11.19
N PRO A 86 -1.76 0.76 -12.43
CA PRO A 86 -0.80 1.37 -13.33
C PRO A 86 -0.12 2.57 -12.66
N ASN A 87 1.21 2.63 -12.76
CA ASN A 87 2.03 3.67 -12.14
C ASN A 87 2.74 4.50 -13.20
N TRP A 88 2.93 5.79 -12.92
CA TRP A 88 3.64 6.73 -13.79
C TRP A 88 4.82 7.33 -13.04
N GLY A 89 6.01 7.36 -13.66
CA GLY A 89 7.19 7.93 -13.01
C GLY A 89 7.66 7.10 -11.80
N ASP A 90 7.80 7.68 -10.63
CA ASP A 90 8.27 6.99 -9.41
C ASP A 90 7.14 6.59 -8.44
N THR A 91 5.88 6.76 -8.84
CA THR A 91 4.71 6.46 -8.01
C THR A 91 4.49 4.95 -7.80
N CYS A 92 3.89 4.56 -6.67
CA CYS A 92 3.43 3.19 -6.44
C CYS A 92 2.06 3.15 -5.78
N TYR A 93 1.09 3.60 -6.55
CA TYR A 93 -0.29 3.53 -6.20
C TYR A 93 -0.78 2.09 -6.25
N SER A 94 -1.57 1.76 -5.25
CA SER A 94 -2.29 0.49 -5.14
C SER A 94 -3.69 0.78 -4.62
N LEU A 95 -4.63 -0.07 -5.01
CA LEU A 95 -5.90 -0.21 -4.30
C LEU A 95 -5.67 -1.25 -3.20
N THR A 96 -5.98 -0.89 -1.96
CA THR A 96 -5.92 -1.80 -0.81
C THR A 96 -7.30 -1.87 -0.15
N VAL A 97 -7.71 -3.08 0.23
CA VAL A 97 -8.97 -3.34 0.93
C VAL A 97 -8.65 -3.73 2.36
N TRP A 98 -9.25 -3.02 3.30
CA TRP A 98 -8.99 -3.15 4.73
C TRP A 98 -10.27 -3.49 5.48
N ARG A 99 -10.17 -4.46 6.38
CA ARG A 99 -11.25 -4.91 7.26
C ARG A 99 -10.97 -4.53 8.70
N ARG A 100 -11.96 -3.96 9.38
CA ARG A 100 -11.85 -3.56 10.79
C ARG A 100 -11.61 -4.80 11.65
N ARG A 101 -10.63 -4.72 12.55
CA ARG A 101 -10.38 -5.78 13.53
C ARG A 101 -11.50 -5.83 14.54
N VAL A 102 -11.97 -7.02 14.85
CA VAL A 102 -12.88 -7.26 15.97
C VAL A 102 -12.08 -7.16 17.25
N SER A 103 -12.45 -6.24 18.16
CA SER A 103 -11.86 -6.21 19.50
C SER A 103 -12.16 -7.54 20.19
N SER A 104 -11.13 -8.27 20.59
CA SER A 104 -11.26 -9.56 21.26
C SER A 104 -11.77 -9.39 22.69
N SER A 105 -13.04 -9.01 22.85
CA SER A 105 -13.76 -9.09 24.12
C SER A 105 -14.39 -10.48 24.26
N GLY A 106 -13.68 -11.41 24.91
CA GLY A 106 -14.26 -12.49 25.72
C GLY A 106 -15.20 -13.52 25.07
N GLY A 107 -15.15 -13.77 23.77
CA GLY A 107 -15.93 -14.85 23.13
C GLY A 107 -15.13 -16.14 23.01
N THR A 108 -15.52 -17.18 23.75
CA THR A 108 -14.97 -18.54 23.67
C THR A 108 -14.99 -19.02 22.21
N LYS A 109 -13.80 -19.26 21.61
CA LYS A 109 -13.67 -19.77 20.24
C LYS A 109 -14.29 -21.17 20.15
N LYS A 110 -15.50 -21.29 19.59
CA LYS A 110 -15.89 -22.53 18.90
C LYS A 110 -15.13 -22.56 17.57
N LYS A 111 -14.30 -23.60 17.39
CA LYS A 111 -13.71 -23.94 16.11
C LYS A 111 -14.82 -24.48 15.21
N ASP A 112 -15.49 -23.60 14.48
CA ASP A 112 -16.32 -24.03 13.36
C ASP A 112 -15.41 -24.24 12.16
N ALA A 113 -14.92 -25.47 12.04
CA ALA A 113 -14.16 -25.97 10.92
C ALA A 113 -15.07 -26.21 9.70
N ASN A 114 -15.76 -25.17 9.20
CA ASN A 114 -16.42 -25.26 7.89
C ASN A 114 -16.88 -23.90 7.34
N ALA A 115 -15.97 -22.93 7.18
CA ALA A 115 -16.22 -21.78 6.30
C ALA A 115 -15.42 -22.00 5.01
N LYS A 116 -16.09 -22.52 3.97
CA LYS A 116 -15.54 -22.48 2.60
C LYS A 116 -15.32 -21.01 2.22
N PRO A 117 -14.14 -20.61 1.72
CA PRO A 117 -13.99 -19.30 1.12
C PRO A 117 -14.90 -19.23 -0.11
N SER A 118 -15.77 -18.23 -0.14
CA SER A 118 -16.60 -17.91 -1.30
C SER A 118 -15.66 -17.65 -2.49
N GLY A 119 -15.71 -18.54 -3.47
CA GLY A 119 -14.89 -18.46 -4.67
C GLY A 119 -15.24 -17.25 -5.53
N GLY A 120 -14.23 -16.73 -6.23
CA GLY A 120 -14.43 -15.95 -7.45
C GLY A 120 -13.73 -14.60 -7.51
N VAL A 121 -12.40 -14.55 -7.34
CA VAL A 121 -11.46 -13.90 -8.27
C VAL A 121 -10.06 -14.40 -7.95
N ALA A 122 -9.33 -14.74 -9.02
CA ALA A 122 -8.05 -15.44 -9.07
C ALA A 122 -7.14 -15.33 -7.82
N GLU A 123 -6.85 -16.50 -7.23
CA GLU A 123 -5.74 -16.84 -6.33
C GLU A 123 -4.33 -16.50 -6.91
N HIS A 124 -4.30 -15.83 -8.06
CA HIS A 124 -3.13 -15.50 -8.85
C HIS A 124 -2.54 -14.10 -8.55
N LEU A 125 -3.14 -13.34 -7.62
CA LEU A 125 -2.74 -11.95 -7.33
C LEU A 125 -1.73 -11.76 -6.20
N LEU A 126 -1.32 -12.81 -5.48
CA LEU A 126 -0.17 -12.73 -4.56
C LEU A 126 0.63 -14.04 -4.56
N PRO A 127 1.51 -14.29 -5.56
CA PRO A 127 2.54 -15.29 -5.37
C PRO A 127 3.49 -14.77 -4.27
N HIS A 128 3.51 -15.51 -3.16
CA HIS A 128 4.48 -15.40 -2.06
C HIS A 128 4.47 -14.12 -1.19
N LYS A 129 3.88 -14.26 0.00
CA LYS A 129 4.44 -13.88 1.32
C LYS A 129 4.91 -12.42 1.56
N THR A 130 4.72 -11.50 0.63
CA THR A 130 5.17 -10.10 0.76
C THR A 130 3.96 -9.20 0.76
N HIS A 131 3.30 -9.15 1.91
CA HIS A 131 2.40 -8.04 2.17
C HIS A 131 3.17 -6.72 1.93
N PRO A 132 2.60 -5.71 1.26
CA PRO A 132 3.28 -4.43 0.94
C PRO A 132 3.86 -3.72 2.18
N PHE A 133 3.40 -4.11 3.37
CA PHE A 133 3.82 -3.54 4.64
C PHE A 133 4.85 -4.39 5.36
N LEU A 134 5.46 -5.38 4.67
CA LEU A 134 6.52 -6.22 5.20
C LEU A 134 7.77 -6.09 4.33
N CYS A 135 8.93 -6.17 4.97
CA CYS A 135 10.20 -6.26 4.27
C CYS A 135 10.28 -7.58 3.50
N SER A 136 10.61 -7.50 2.22
CA SER A 136 10.77 -8.62 1.29
C SER A 136 11.91 -9.57 1.68
N HIS A 137 12.82 -9.17 2.57
CA HIS A 137 13.90 -10.02 3.07
C HIS A 137 13.62 -10.65 4.45
N CYS A 138 13.42 -9.83 5.49
CA CYS A 138 13.20 -10.33 6.87
C CYS A 138 11.74 -10.71 7.16
N GLY A 139 10.79 -10.33 6.30
CA GLY A 139 9.35 -10.42 6.60
C GLY A 139 8.86 -9.46 7.69
N CYS A 140 9.74 -8.58 8.20
CA CYS A 140 9.41 -7.66 9.28
C CYS A 140 8.72 -6.39 8.77
N GLY A 141 7.67 -5.94 9.46
CA GLY A 141 6.90 -4.77 9.01
C GLY A 141 5.80 -4.27 9.97
N ARG A 142 5.28 -5.16 10.82
CA ARG A 142 4.65 -4.82 12.09
C ARG A 142 5.40 -5.58 13.18
N SER A 143 5.87 -4.92 14.23
CA SER A 143 6.41 -5.59 15.41
C SER A 143 5.25 -6.21 16.17
N ASP A 144 4.88 -7.44 15.81
CA ASP A 144 3.97 -8.26 16.63
C ASP A 144 4.73 -8.99 17.77
N SER A 145 6.04 -8.75 17.90
CA SER A 145 6.83 -9.25 19.03
C SER A 145 6.64 -8.36 20.24
N GLY A 146 5.83 -8.82 21.19
CA GLY A 146 5.68 -8.23 22.51
C GLY A 146 7.02 -8.02 23.20
N SER A 147 7.50 -6.78 23.20
CA SER A 147 8.40 -6.17 24.19
C SER A 147 8.49 -4.70 23.79
N SER A 148 8.10 -3.79 24.68
CA SER A 148 8.09 -2.33 24.44
C SER A 148 6.89 -1.80 23.64
N GLY A 149 5.67 -1.93 24.17
CA GLY A 149 4.62 -0.90 24.27
C GLY A 149 4.16 -0.02 23.09
N THR A 150 4.77 -0.05 21.91
CA THR A 150 4.39 0.77 20.77
C THR A 150 4.43 -0.09 19.51
N SER A 151 3.26 -0.53 19.04
CA SER A 151 3.09 -1.19 17.75
C SER A 151 3.28 -0.15 16.65
N GLU A 152 4.53 0.29 16.44
CA GLU A 152 4.87 1.24 15.40
C GLU A 152 5.13 0.50 14.09
N VAL A 153 4.44 0.92 13.04
CA VAL A 153 4.69 0.45 11.68
C VAL A 153 6.13 0.81 11.33
N ARG A 154 6.93 -0.19 10.95
CA ARG A 154 8.33 0.03 10.61
C ARG A 154 8.41 0.80 9.29
N GLN A 155 9.26 1.82 9.23
CA GLN A 155 9.52 2.51 7.97
C GLN A 155 10.24 1.57 7.01
N LEU A 156 9.68 1.40 5.81
CA LEU A 156 10.24 0.58 4.74
C LEU A 156 10.75 1.48 3.62
N SER A 157 11.82 1.04 2.96
CA SER A 157 12.33 1.65 1.73
C SER A 157 11.92 0.80 0.55
N ARG A 158 11.38 1.42 -0.48
CA ARG A 158 10.88 0.75 -1.69
C ARG A 158 11.87 0.94 -2.84
N CYS A 159 11.97 -0.03 -3.75
CA CYS A 159 12.68 0.19 -5.00
C CYS A 159 11.82 0.99 -5.99
N ARG A 160 12.38 2.07 -6.54
CA ARG A 160 11.75 2.91 -7.57
C ARG A 160 11.58 2.23 -8.93
N LEU A 161 12.23 1.11 -9.17
CA LEU A 161 12.17 0.42 -10.46
C LEU A 161 11.18 -0.74 -10.44
N SER A 162 11.15 -1.55 -9.39
CA SER A 162 10.21 -2.67 -9.31
C SER A 162 8.88 -2.28 -8.67
N TYR A 163 8.88 -1.27 -7.79
CA TYR A 163 7.74 -0.85 -6.95
C TYR A 163 7.18 -1.91 -5.98
N ASN A 164 7.54 -3.18 -6.15
CA ASN A 164 6.93 -4.31 -5.46
C ASN A 164 7.80 -4.90 -4.34
N VAL A 165 9.05 -4.43 -4.20
CA VAL A 165 9.94 -4.86 -3.11
C VAL A 165 10.16 -3.74 -2.11
N TYR A 166 10.19 -4.14 -0.83
CA TYR A 166 10.31 -3.24 0.31
C TYR A 166 11.39 -3.78 1.25
N PHE A 167 12.22 -2.91 1.82
CA PHE A 167 13.28 -3.30 2.73
C PHE A 167 13.30 -2.41 3.98
N CYS A 168 13.46 -3.03 5.14
CA CYS A 168 13.52 -2.30 6.41
C CYS A 168 14.91 -1.71 6.72
N SER A 169 15.92 -2.05 5.93
CA SER A 169 17.31 -1.60 6.11
C SER A 169 18.13 -1.85 4.84
N SER A 170 19.26 -1.15 4.70
CA SER A 170 20.25 -1.40 3.65
C SER A 170 20.78 -2.84 3.66
N ARG A 171 20.95 -3.42 4.85
CA ARG A 171 21.33 -4.83 5.00
C ARG A 171 20.29 -5.76 4.37
N CYS A 172 19.01 -5.57 4.67
CA CYS A 172 17.92 -6.35 4.06
C CYS A 172 17.84 -6.14 2.55
N ALA A 173 18.10 -4.93 2.05
CA ALA A 173 18.17 -4.65 0.63
C ALA A 173 19.32 -5.40 -0.07
N THR A 174 20.51 -5.42 0.55
CA THR A 174 21.66 -6.18 0.02
C THR A 174 21.39 -7.69 0.06
N GLN A 175 20.81 -8.21 1.15
CA GLN A 175 20.55 -9.64 1.29
C GLN A 175 19.36 -10.11 0.43
N GLY A 176 18.36 -9.27 0.20
CA GLY A 176 17.22 -9.54 -0.68
C GLY A 176 17.48 -9.21 -2.16
N ARG A 177 18.73 -8.87 -2.54
CA ARG A 177 19.08 -8.38 -3.87
C ARG A 177 18.73 -9.36 -5.00
N ALA A 178 18.97 -10.66 -4.80
CA ALA A 178 18.68 -11.66 -5.84
C ALA A 178 17.18 -11.69 -6.19
N ALA A 179 16.32 -11.86 -5.18
CA ALA A 179 14.86 -11.82 -5.36
C ALA A 179 14.38 -10.48 -5.95
N HIS A 180 15.05 -9.37 -5.62
CA HIS A 180 14.75 -8.08 -6.22
C HIS A 180 15.09 -8.02 -7.72
N LEU A 181 16.22 -8.60 -8.15
CA LEU A 181 16.62 -8.63 -9.55
C LEU A 181 15.66 -9.47 -10.38
N ASP A 182 15.13 -10.57 -9.84
CA ASP A 182 14.13 -11.40 -10.51
C ASP A 182 12.85 -10.58 -10.80
N GLU A 183 12.36 -9.81 -9.82
CA GLU A 183 11.22 -8.89 -10.00
C GLU A 183 11.47 -7.83 -11.08
N LEU A 184 12.68 -7.28 -11.13
CA LEU A 184 13.07 -6.32 -12.17
C LEU A 184 13.11 -6.97 -13.56
N ALA A 185 13.65 -8.19 -13.66
CA ALA A 185 13.71 -8.92 -14.91
C ALA A 185 12.31 -9.22 -15.45
N VAL A 186 11.40 -9.70 -14.59
CA VAL A 186 9.98 -9.93 -14.96
C VAL A 186 9.34 -8.63 -15.46
N LYS A 187 9.56 -7.50 -14.78
CA LYS A 187 9.02 -6.21 -15.22
C LYS A 187 9.58 -5.78 -16.58
N CYS A 188 10.89 -5.93 -16.81
CA CYS A 188 11.50 -5.61 -18.10
C CYS A 188 10.91 -6.46 -19.23
N LEU A 189 10.62 -7.74 -18.96
CA LEU A 189 9.98 -8.64 -19.92
C LEU A 189 8.52 -8.25 -20.20
N LEU A 190 7.74 -7.91 -19.16
CA LEU A 190 6.33 -7.50 -19.31
C LEU A 190 6.17 -6.12 -19.97
N GLN A 191 7.17 -5.25 -19.85
CA GLN A 191 7.22 -3.94 -20.50
C GLN A 191 7.81 -3.98 -21.92
N GLY A 192 8.02 -5.19 -22.48
CA GLY A 192 8.77 -5.43 -23.71
C GLY A 192 8.50 -4.45 -24.87
N THR A 193 9.61 -3.98 -25.45
CA THR A 193 9.77 -3.51 -26.83
C THR A 193 8.90 -2.34 -27.28
N ASN A 194 9.35 -1.11 -27.00
CA ASN A 194 9.24 0.02 -27.96
C ASN A 194 10.32 1.10 -27.78
N ALA A 195 11.29 0.94 -26.87
CA ALA A 195 12.48 1.78 -26.83
C ALA A 195 13.57 1.02 -26.05
N VAL A 196 14.55 0.46 -26.75
CA VAL A 196 16.01 0.37 -26.48
C VAL A 196 16.53 -0.74 -27.42
N GLU A 197 17.34 -0.38 -28.41
CA GLU A 197 17.92 -1.28 -29.44
C GLU A 197 19.08 -2.16 -28.94
N GLU A 198 19.32 -2.24 -27.64
CA GLU A 198 20.39 -3.07 -27.07
C GLU A 198 19.81 -3.97 -25.98
N PRO A 199 19.96 -5.31 -26.07
CA PRO A 199 19.56 -6.20 -25.00
C PRO A 199 20.36 -5.81 -23.75
N ILE A 200 19.67 -5.56 -22.63
CA ILE A 200 20.33 -5.34 -21.35
C ILE A 200 20.95 -6.68 -20.95
N THR A 201 22.17 -6.93 -21.44
CA THR A 201 22.97 -8.08 -21.03
C THR A 201 23.28 -7.91 -19.54
N ALA A 202 23.34 -9.04 -18.83
CA ALA A 202 23.60 -9.13 -17.40
C ALA A 202 25.04 -8.69 -17.00
N SER A 203 25.62 -7.73 -17.71
CA SER A 203 26.94 -7.14 -17.50
C SER A 203 26.78 -5.67 -17.08
N GLN A 204 26.56 -5.45 -15.78
CA GLN A 204 26.89 -4.21 -15.04
C GLN A 204 26.46 -2.85 -15.65
N PRO A 205 25.14 -2.54 -15.73
CA PRO A 205 24.74 -1.25 -15.14
C PRO A 205 23.53 -1.30 -14.20
N LEU A 206 22.65 -2.31 -14.28
CA LEU A 206 21.47 -2.39 -13.40
C LEU A 206 21.82 -2.61 -11.91
N LEU A 207 22.96 -3.28 -11.65
CA LEU A 207 23.46 -3.60 -10.31
C LEU A 207 23.96 -2.37 -9.52
N GLU A 208 24.53 -1.37 -10.20
CA GLU A 208 24.95 -0.09 -9.60
C GLU A 208 23.78 0.89 -9.50
N LEU A 209 22.83 0.82 -10.43
CA LEU A 209 21.56 1.55 -10.37
C LEU A 209 20.77 1.20 -9.10
N CYS A 210 20.66 -0.06 -8.69
CA CYS A 210 19.89 -0.40 -7.48
C CYS A 210 20.44 0.20 -6.16
N ALA A 211 21.75 0.46 -6.03
CA ALA A 211 22.34 1.03 -4.82
C ALA A 211 21.96 2.51 -4.59
N ASN A 212 21.68 3.23 -5.68
CA ASN A 212 21.30 4.66 -5.67
C ASN A 212 19.77 4.90 -5.74
N TYR A 213 18.96 3.85 -5.86
CA TYR A 213 17.51 3.95 -6.14
C TYR A 213 16.61 3.56 -4.96
N PHE A 214 17.18 3.31 -3.78
CA PHE A 214 16.42 3.28 -2.54
C PHE A 214 16.18 4.71 -2.09
N VAL A 215 15.01 5.23 -2.43
CA VAL A 215 14.60 6.52 -1.89
C VAL A 215 13.86 6.27 -0.59
N LYS A 216 14.36 6.90 0.49
CA LYS A 216 13.51 7.18 1.64
C LYS A 216 12.34 7.98 1.10
N VAL A 217 11.14 7.45 1.27
CA VAL A 217 9.88 8.13 0.96
C VAL A 217 10.04 9.62 1.30
N PRO A 218 10.01 10.51 0.30
CA PRO A 218 10.28 11.92 0.55
C PRO A 218 9.23 12.45 1.53
N ALA A 219 9.67 13.27 2.48
CA ALA A 219 8.72 14.07 3.25
C ALA A 219 7.90 14.91 2.24
N PRO A 220 6.59 15.10 2.45
CA PRO A 220 5.77 15.86 1.53
C PRO A 220 6.41 17.23 1.28
N VAL A 221 6.61 17.55 0.01
CA VAL A 221 7.04 18.88 -0.40
C VAL A 221 5.93 19.83 0.03
N LYS A 222 6.26 20.78 0.90
CA LYS A 222 5.36 21.91 1.18
C LYS A 222 5.25 22.72 -0.10
N LEU A 223 4.08 22.69 -0.73
CA LEU A 223 3.68 23.67 -1.73
C LEU A 223 3.37 25.00 -1.03
#